data_AF-E4XZ40-F1
#
_entry.id   AF-E4XZ40-F1
#
_cell.length_a   1.000
_cell.length_b   1.000
_cell.length_c   1.000
_cell.angle_alpha   90.00
_cell.angle_beta   90.00
_cell.angle_gamma   90.00
#
_symmetry.space_group_name_H-M   'P 1'
#
loop_
_entity.id
_entity.type
_entity.pdbx_description
1 polymer ?
#
loop_
_entity_poly.entity_id
_entity_poly.type
_entity_poly.pdbx_seq_one_letter_code
_entity_poly.pdbx_strand_id
1 'polypeptide(L)'
;MIIHFPRATCTKKLMLGNITLVKAALGVLSLGRLNMPSVVFWLLLLKIAGDKQLNFSEGYDKRIRPYDKHTRLNVSINIYVSSFDSLCERKPEMANVSARVNVVYAKLQVRNRNRKLTLVLFAKELLTDDEKEVNSVEPDPGLVIDLPKDMTKTSMDYRITFFLRMKWNDERLRFKELGSPVTMLTVSPEVLHNIWKPDIFFSNEKQANFHSITAENKLLRIDHEGDVYVSMRLSATLACHMRLERFPMDVQVCNIQIESFGYDMNDLYFTWSSLAAVELSNRIELPQFVLKGYRTANCMKIYDTGNFTCIEARFILARQMGYYMIECFIPSALIVILSWVSFWISIDAVPARVSLGITTVLTITSQRASISSSLPKVSYIKALDIWMVICIAYVFAAVLEYACANFISRQHKGILEVSRSPYFLRTCTTRCMPTFCNR
;
A
#
# COMPACT_ATOMS: atom_id res chain seq x y z
N MET A 1 41.68 -5.70 19.09
CA MET A 1 42.63 -5.65 17.98
C MET A 1 41.98 -6.34 16.78
N ILE A 2 41.46 -5.51 15.87
CA ILE A 2 41.39 -5.66 14.40
C ILE A 2 41.59 -7.07 13.79
N ILE A 3 40.51 -7.56 13.14
CA ILE A 3 40.43 -8.13 11.75
C ILE A 3 41.17 -9.48 11.48
N HIS A 4 40.69 -10.52 10.77
CA HIS A 4 39.88 -10.67 9.54
C HIS A 4 39.16 -12.04 9.51
N PHE A 5 37.97 -12.09 8.90
CA PHE A 5 37.30 -13.30 8.40
C PHE A 5 37.94 -13.83 7.10
N PRO A 6 37.84 -15.15 6.85
CA PRO A 6 37.53 -15.68 5.53
C PRO A 6 36.17 -16.40 5.50
N ARG A 7 35.49 -16.25 4.36
CA ARG A 7 34.22 -16.87 3.95
C ARG A 7 34.32 -18.40 3.82
N ALA A 8 33.13 -19.01 3.70
CA ALA A 8 32.80 -20.41 3.38
C ALA A 8 32.70 -21.29 4.63
N THR A 9 31.65 -22.07 4.89
CA THR A 9 30.53 -22.55 4.06
C THR A 9 29.45 -23.02 5.03
N CYS A 10 28.21 -22.60 4.79
CA CYS A 10 27.04 -23.06 5.54
C CYS A 10 26.64 -24.45 5.02
N THR A 11 27.09 -25.51 5.68
CA THR A 11 26.49 -26.84 5.54
C THR A 11 25.46 -27.03 6.66
N LYS A 12 24.19 -26.85 6.29
CA LYS A 12 23.03 -27.31 7.07
C LYS A 12 23.19 -28.81 7.32
N LYS A 13 23.45 -29.19 8.56
CA LYS A 13 23.32 -30.55 9.08
C LYS A 13 21.84 -30.73 9.48
N LEU A 14 21.05 -31.33 8.60
CA LEU A 14 19.69 -31.76 8.91
C LEU A 14 19.79 -33.12 9.63
N MET A 15 19.75 -33.11 10.96
CA MET A 15 19.47 -34.34 11.73
C MET A 15 17.96 -34.39 11.98
N LEU A 16 17.27 -35.08 11.07
CA LEU A 16 16.04 -35.80 11.41
C LEU A 16 16.36 -36.76 12.56
N GLY A 17 15.67 -36.60 13.69
CA GLY A 17 15.71 -37.60 14.77
C GLY A 17 15.59 -37.02 16.15
N ASN A 18 14.37 -36.68 16.58
CA ASN A 18 14.03 -36.61 18.00
C ASN A 18 12.58 -37.08 18.23
N ILE A 19 12.34 -38.35 17.86
CA ILE A 19 11.28 -39.20 18.43
C ILE A 19 11.89 -40.48 19.06
N THR A 20 13.22 -40.56 19.13
CA THR A 20 13.97 -41.67 19.75
C THR A 20 14.74 -41.27 21.01
N LEU A 21 14.31 -40.21 21.71
CA LEU A 21 14.91 -39.76 22.97
C LEU A 21 13.94 -39.74 24.17
N VAL A 22 12.78 -40.39 24.03
CA VAL A 22 11.92 -40.77 25.18
C VAL A 22 11.97 -42.29 25.45
N LYS A 23 12.50 -43.10 24.53
CA LYS A 23 12.74 -44.54 24.74
C LYS A 23 14.13 -44.90 25.27
N ALA A 24 15.05 -43.94 25.42
CA ALA A 24 16.37 -44.16 26.00
C ALA A 24 16.47 -43.81 27.50
N ALA A 25 15.48 -43.10 28.06
CA ALA A 25 15.42 -42.77 29.50
C ALA A 25 14.61 -43.79 30.34
N LEU A 26 13.98 -44.77 29.70
CA LEU A 26 13.24 -45.87 30.35
C LEU A 26 13.97 -47.22 30.31
N GLY A 27 15.19 -47.25 29.76
CA GLY A 27 16.00 -48.47 29.62
C GLY A 27 17.11 -48.65 30.66
N VAL A 28 17.28 -47.71 31.59
CA VAL A 28 18.29 -47.80 32.66
C VAL A 28 17.64 -47.42 33.98
N LEU A 29 16.85 -48.34 34.53
CA LEU A 29 16.46 -48.39 35.94
C LEU A 29 15.85 -49.77 36.21
N SER A 30 16.61 -50.84 35.95
CA SER A 30 16.41 -52.09 36.68
C SER A 30 17.35 -52.10 37.88
N LEU A 31 16.80 -52.44 39.04
CA LEU A 31 17.43 -52.64 40.35
C LEU A 31 17.39 -51.43 41.29
N GLY A 32 16.28 -51.36 42.03
CA GLY A 32 16.16 -50.58 43.26
C GLY A 32 14.70 -50.43 43.66
N ARG A 33 14.25 -51.20 44.66
CA ARG A 33 12.93 -51.06 45.30
C ARG A 33 12.65 -49.58 45.62
N LEU A 34 11.72 -48.95 44.92
CA LEU A 34 11.20 -47.63 45.26
C LEU A 34 9.74 -47.78 45.68
N ASN A 35 9.47 -47.35 46.90
CA ASN A 35 8.18 -47.45 47.58
C ASN A 35 7.04 -46.76 46.80
N MET A 36 5.87 -47.40 46.82
CA MET A 36 4.59 -46.99 46.23
C MET A 36 4.06 -45.55 46.53
N PRO A 37 4.48 -44.78 47.56
CA PRO A 37 3.92 -43.43 47.79
C PRO A 37 4.38 -42.34 46.82
N SER A 38 5.52 -42.49 46.13
CA SER A 38 6.10 -41.40 45.31
C SER A 38 5.44 -41.25 43.93
N VAL A 39 4.96 -42.34 43.35
CA VAL A 39 4.27 -42.34 42.05
C VAL A 39 2.87 -41.74 42.19
N VAL A 40 2.18 -42.02 43.31
CA VAL A 40 0.88 -41.41 43.62
C VAL A 40 1.04 -39.91 43.86
N PHE A 41 2.11 -39.48 44.55
CA PHE A 41 2.39 -38.06 44.77
C PHE A 41 2.70 -37.29 43.47
N TRP A 42 3.46 -37.90 42.54
CA TRP A 42 3.73 -37.30 41.22
C TRP A 42 2.51 -37.31 40.30
N LEU A 43 1.65 -38.33 40.36
CA LEU A 43 0.37 -38.35 39.65
C LEU A 43 -0.62 -37.35 40.25
N LEU A 44 -0.61 -37.14 41.57
CA LEU A 44 -1.40 -36.09 42.23
C LEU A 44 -0.90 -34.71 41.84
N LEU A 45 0.42 -34.49 41.75
CA LEU A 45 0.99 -33.21 41.31
C LEU A 45 0.70 -32.94 39.83
N LEU A 46 0.71 -33.95 38.96
CA LEU A 46 0.26 -33.81 37.57
C LEU A 46 -1.25 -33.54 37.48
N LYS A 47 -2.05 -34.09 38.40
CA LYS A 47 -3.49 -33.82 38.50
C LYS A 47 -3.77 -32.41 39.04
N ILE A 48 -3.01 -31.96 40.03
CA ILE A 48 -3.11 -30.61 40.63
C ILE A 48 -2.55 -29.53 39.70
N ALA A 49 -1.54 -29.85 38.87
CA ALA A 49 -1.01 -28.95 37.84
C ALA A 49 -1.88 -28.89 36.57
N GLY A 50 -2.74 -29.89 36.33
CA GLY A 50 -3.67 -29.92 35.20
C GLY A 50 -5.00 -29.20 35.43
N ASP A 51 -5.44 -29.04 36.68
CA ASP A 51 -6.81 -28.60 37.03
C ASP A 51 -6.99 -27.08 37.25
N LYS A 52 -6.08 -26.24 36.72
CA LYS A 52 -6.29 -24.78 36.68
C LYS A 52 -6.25 -24.19 35.27
N GLN A 53 -6.61 -24.97 34.26
CA GLN A 53 -7.24 -24.35 33.10
C GLN A 53 -8.64 -23.92 33.53
N LEU A 54 -8.95 -22.63 33.33
CA LEU A 54 -10.33 -22.15 33.39
C LEU A 54 -11.18 -23.05 32.47
N ASN A 55 -11.95 -23.96 33.05
CA ASN A 55 -12.92 -24.80 32.34
C ASN A 55 -14.04 -23.88 31.81
N PHE A 56 -13.77 -23.24 30.68
CA PHE A 56 -14.74 -22.48 29.90
C PHE A 56 -15.59 -23.40 28.99
N SER A 57 -15.51 -24.72 29.18
CA SER A 57 -15.74 -25.71 28.11
C SER A 57 -16.95 -26.61 28.25
N GLU A 58 -17.70 -26.62 29.36
CA GLU A 58 -19.01 -27.29 29.37
C GLU A 58 -20.07 -26.34 28.78
N GLY A 59 -20.31 -26.45 27.47
CA GLY A 59 -21.45 -25.84 26.79
C GLY A 59 -21.18 -24.58 25.96
N TYR A 60 -19.95 -24.06 25.92
CA TYR A 60 -19.63 -22.91 25.05
C TYR A 60 -19.30 -23.37 23.62
N ASP A 61 -20.12 -22.98 22.64
CA ASP A 61 -19.83 -23.17 21.22
C ASP A 61 -19.50 -21.83 20.55
N LYS A 62 -18.22 -21.68 20.18
CA LYS A 62 -17.71 -20.49 19.48
C LYS A 62 -18.29 -20.25 18.09
N ARG A 63 -18.96 -21.25 17.50
CA ARG A 63 -19.61 -21.13 16.18
C ARG A 63 -20.97 -20.44 16.29
N ILE A 64 -21.57 -20.48 17.49
CA ILE A 64 -22.89 -19.92 17.75
C ILE A 64 -22.70 -18.49 18.25
N ARG A 65 -23.40 -17.54 17.62
CA ARG A 65 -23.39 -16.14 18.04
C ARG A 65 -24.05 -15.98 19.42
N PRO A 66 -23.64 -14.99 20.22
CA PRO A 66 -24.39 -14.59 21.39
C PRO A 66 -25.82 -14.21 20.97
N TYR A 67 -26.82 -14.73 21.68
CA TYR A 67 -28.25 -14.52 21.42
C TYR A 67 -28.77 -15.13 20.10
N ASP A 68 -28.87 -16.46 20.04
CA ASP A 68 -29.16 -17.22 18.83
C ASP A 68 -30.55 -17.01 18.18
N LYS A 69 -31.52 -16.34 18.81
CA LYS A 69 -32.91 -16.39 18.27
C LYS A 69 -33.70 -15.09 18.05
N HIS A 70 -33.55 -14.01 18.83
CA HIS A 70 -34.44 -12.84 18.65
C HIS A 70 -33.86 -11.47 19.00
N THR A 71 -32.61 -11.39 19.47
CA THR A 71 -31.99 -10.11 19.81
C THR A 71 -30.79 -9.85 18.92
N ARG A 72 -30.80 -8.65 18.34
CA ARG A 72 -29.70 -8.10 17.56
C ARG A 72 -28.51 -7.86 18.47
N LEU A 73 -27.35 -8.39 18.10
CA LEU A 73 -26.12 -8.11 18.81
C LEU A 73 -25.56 -6.75 18.38
N ASN A 74 -25.44 -5.82 19.32
CA ASN A 74 -24.77 -4.54 19.08
C ASN A 74 -23.28 -4.69 19.36
N VAL A 75 -22.46 -4.39 18.34
CA VAL A 75 -21.01 -4.32 18.48
C VAL A 75 -20.60 -2.85 18.41
N SER A 76 -19.97 -2.37 19.48
CA SER A 76 -19.40 -1.03 19.57
C SER A 76 -17.96 -1.05 19.05
N ILE A 77 -17.64 -0.18 18.10
CA ILE A 77 -16.34 -0.10 17.43
C ILE A 77 -15.68 1.24 17.73
N ASN A 78 -14.39 1.21 18.01
CA ASN A 78 -13.51 2.36 18.11
C ASN A 78 -12.23 2.09 17.31
N ILE A 79 -11.76 3.12 16.59
CA ILE A 79 -10.51 3.06 15.84
C ILE A 79 -9.52 4.02 16.47
N TYR A 80 -8.39 3.51 16.97
CA TYR A 80 -7.26 4.34 17.36
C TYR A 80 -6.20 4.33 16.26
N VAL A 81 -6.01 5.46 15.58
CA VAL A 81 -5.03 5.59 14.50
C VAL A 81 -3.66 5.89 15.08
N SER A 82 -2.70 4.99 14.88
CA SER A 82 -1.33 5.18 15.35
C SER A 82 -0.47 5.95 14.36
N SER A 83 -0.58 5.63 13.06
CA SER A 83 0.20 6.27 12.00
C SER A 83 -0.46 6.08 10.63
N PHE A 84 -0.09 6.97 9.71
CA PHE A 84 -0.26 6.79 8.27
C PHE A 84 1.13 6.60 7.67
N ASP A 85 1.37 5.53 6.94
CA ASP A 85 2.71 5.24 6.42
C ASP A 85 2.93 5.95 5.08
N SER A 86 2.05 5.74 4.12
CA SER A 86 2.12 6.40 2.81
C SER A 86 0.75 6.41 2.13
N LEU A 87 0.45 7.52 1.44
CA LEU A 87 -0.48 7.52 0.32
C LEU A 87 0.37 7.20 -0.91
N CYS A 88 0.20 6.01 -1.49
CA CYS A 88 0.94 5.67 -2.69
C CYS A 88 0.25 6.36 -3.87
N GLU A 89 0.83 7.45 -4.35
CA GLU A 89 0.51 7.98 -5.69
C GLU A 89 1.60 7.64 -6.70
N ARG A 90 2.67 6.98 -6.24
CA ARG A 90 3.88 6.70 -6.99
C ARG A 90 3.93 5.24 -7.43
N LYS A 91 4.50 5.02 -8.61
CA LYS A 91 4.85 3.68 -9.10
C LYS A 91 5.80 3.04 -8.06
N PRO A 92 5.55 1.82 -7.56
CA PRO A 92 6.54 1.14 -6.74
C PRO A 92 7.81 0.95 -7.58
N GLU A 93 8.95 1.42 -7.08
CA GLU A 93 10.24 0.91 -7.58
C GLU A 93 10.26 -0.59 -7.27
N MET A 94 10.34 -1.41 -8.32
CA MET A 94 10.48 -2.85 -8.16
C MET A 94 11.79 -3.12 -7.42
N ALA A 95 11.73 -3.44 -6.14
CA ALA A 95 12.74 -4.26 -5.51
C ALA A 95 12.52 -5.69 -6.03
N ASN A 96 13.28 -6.08 -7.05
CA ASN A 96 13.35 -7.47 -7.52
C ASN A 96 13.89 -8.35 -6.38
N VAL A 97 13.00 -8.97 -5.61
CA VAL A 97 13.35 -10.09 -4.73
C VAL A 97 12.75 -11.34 -5.36
N SER A 98 13.53 -12.00 -6.22
CA SER A 98 13.24 -13.36 -6.65
C SER A 98 13.77 -14.35 -5.61
N ALA A 99 12.94 -15.28 -5.17
CA ALA A 99 13.33 -16.44 -4.36
C ALA A 99 13.10 -17.70 -5.20
N ARG A 100 14.04 -18.66 -5.19
CA ARG A 100 14.08 -19.91 -5.99
C ARG A 100 14.03 -21.16 -5.10
N VAL A 101 13.17 -22.16 -5.37
CA VAL A 101 13.15 -23.47 -4.65
C VAL A 101 14.03 -24.45 -5.38
N ASN A 102 14.80 -25.25 -4.64
CA ASN A 102 15.30 -26.52 -5.14
C ASN A 102 14.49 -27.67 -4.50
N VAL A 103 13.84 -28.50 -5.33
CA VAL A 103 13.22 -29.76 -4.88
C VAL A 103 14.25 -30.88 -4.96
N VAL A 104 14.56 -31.51 -3.83
CA VAL A 104 15.38 -32.72 -3.77
C VAL A 104 14.45 -33.93 -3.67
N TYR A 105 14.48 -34.83 -4.67
CA TYR A 105 13.83 -36.14 -4.57
C TYR A 105 14.88 -37.24 -4.39
N ALA A 106 14.51 -38.28 -3.63
CA ALA A 106 15.31 -39.50 -3.49
C ALA A 106 14.53 -40.68 -4.05
N LYS A 107 15.17 -41.45 -4.95
CA LYS A 107 14.58 -42.63 -5.60
C LYS A 107 15.16 -43.89 -4.97
N LEU A 108 14.36 -44.59 -4.17
CA LEU A 108 14.74 -45.88 -3.60
C LEU A 108 14.13 -47.00 -4.44
N GLN A 109 15.00 -47.84 -5.02
CA GLN A 109 14.60 -49.05 -5.73
C GLN A 109 14.89 -50.27 -4.87
N VAL A 110 13.84 -50.98 -4.48
CA VAL A 110 13.95 -52.28 -3.80
C VAL A 110 13.60 -53.36 -4.80
N ARG A 111 14.51 -54.30 -5.00
CA ARG A 111 14.38 -55.40 -5.96
C ARG A 111 14.13 -56.70 -5.20
N ASN A 112 12.99 -57.35 -5.44
CA ASN A 112 12.77 -58.74 -5.03
C ASN A 112 12.32 -59.56 -6.25
N ARG A 113 12.67 -60.85 -6.22
CA ARG A 113 12.94 -61.82 -7.29
C ARG A 113 12.02 -61.92 -8.52
N ASN A 114 10.97 -61.13 -8.69
CA ASN A 114 10.32 -60.90 -10.00
C ASN A 114 9.40 -59.65 -10.08
N ARG A 115 9.53 -58.67 -9.17
CA ARG A 115 8.83 -57.36 -9.30
C ARG A 115 9.74 -56.21 -8.83
N LYS A 116 9.83 -55.15 -9.64
CA LYS A 116 10.46 -53.87 -9.26
C LYS A 116 9.40 -52.97 -8.64
N LEU A 117 9.58 -52.58 -7.38
CA LEU A 117 8.81 -51.49 -6.77
C LEU A 117 9.73 -50.27 -6.66
N THR A 118 9.29 -49.12 -7.20
CA THR A 118 10.01 -47.85 -7.08
C THR A 118 9.19 -46.94 -6.18
N LEU A 119 9.77 -46.52 -5.04
CA LEU A 119 9.16 -45.58 -4.11
C LEU A 119 9.83 -44.21 -4.29
N VAL A 120 9.01 -43.20 -4.56
CA VAL A 120 9.44 -41.79 -4.68
C VAL A 120 8.89 -41.05 -3.46
N LEU A 121 9.79 -40.54 -2.62
CA LEU A 121 9.45 -39.77 -1.42
C LEU A 121 9.62 -38.28 -1.73
N PHE A 122 8.56 -37.49 -1.49
CA PHE A 122 8.58 -36.02 -1.58
C PHE A 122 8.75 -35.43 -0.18
N ALA A 123 9.82 -34.65 0.03
CA ALA A 123 9.97 -33.80 1.21
C ALA A 123 9.80 -32.33 0.78
N LYS A 124 8.87 -31.60 1.40
CA LYS A 124 8.57 -30.19 1.10
C LYS A 124 9.41 -29.29 2.01
N GLU A 125 10.47 -28.69 1.46
CA GLU A 125 11.13 -27.51 2.04
C GLU A 125 10.81 -26.31 1.12
N LEU A 126 10.26 -25.24 1.70
CA LEU A 126 9.71 -24.06 1.02
C LEU A 126 10.81 -23.17 0.42
N LEU A 127 10.69 -22.77 -0.86
CA LEU A 127 11.39 -21.61 -1.43
C LEU A 127 10.96 -21.06 -2.85
N THR A 128 9.71 -20.95 -3.31
CA THR A 128 9.22 -20.32 -4.62
C THR A 128 9.84 -20.58 -6.06
N ASP A 129 8.95 -20.87 -7.03
CA ASP A 129 8.91 -20.71 -8.53
C ASP A 129 10.00 -21.28 -9.49
N ASP A 130 9.70 -21.89 -10.67
CA ASP A 130 8.46 -22.33 -11.36
C ASP A 130 8.83 -23.20 -12.59
N GLU A 131 8.03 -24.24 -12.94
CA GLU A 131 7.54 -24.53 -14.31
C GLU A 131 6.60 -25.77 -14.36
N LYS A 132 5.57 -25.63 -15.21
CA LYS A 132 4.40 -26.51 -15.50
C LYS A 132 4.81 -27.96 -15.83
N GLU A 133 4.00 -29.01 -15.66
CA GLU A 133 2.61 -29.28 -16.09
C GLU A 133 2.18 -30.64 -15.49
N VAL A 134 0.88 -30.90 -15.24
CA VAL A 134 0.15 -32.17 -15.53
C VAL A 134 -1.25 -32.15 -14.89
N ASN A 135 -2.22 -32.41 -15.75
CA ASN A 135 -3.67 -32.48 -15.60
C ASN A 135 -4.21 -33.26 -14.38
N SER A 136 -5.27 -32.75 -13.76
CA SER A 136 -6.52 -33.52 -13.53
C SER A 136 -7.67 -32.67 -12.97
N VAL A 137 -8.72 -32.58 -13.80
CA VAL A 137 -10.17 -32.61 -13.49
C VAL A 137 -10.80 -31.45 -12.69
N GLU A 138 -11.64 -30.70 -13.42
CA GLU A 138 -12.60 -29.66 -13.01
C GLU A 138 -13.61 -30.10 -11.92
N PRO A 139 -14.19 -29.13 -11.17
CA PRO A 139 -15.54 -28.69 -11.55
C PRO A 139 -15.81 -27.16 -11.51
N ASP A 140 -16.53 -26.73 -12.55
CA ASP A 140 -17.36 -25.53 -12.78
C ASP A 140 -16.78 -24.09 -12.90
N PRO A 141 -17.36 -23.26 -13.80
CA PRO A 141 -16.77 -22.01 -14.26
C PRO A 141 -17.12 -20.87 -13.31
N GLY A 142 -16.43 -20.81 -12.18
CA GLY A 142 -16.21 -19.52 -11.53
C GLY A 142 -15.29 -18.71 -12.44
N LEU A 143 -15.75 -17.57 -12.96
CA LEU A 143 -14.94 -16.64 -13.74
C LEU A 143 -13.70 -16.23 -12.93
N VAL A 144 -12.60 -16.97 -13.08
CA VAL A 144 -11.28 -16.56 -12.61
C VAL A 144 -10.78 -15.56 -13.64
N ILE A 145 -11.09 -14.28 -13.43
CA ILE A 145 -10.37 -13.22 -14.11
C ILE A 145 -8.98 -13.23 -13.50
N ASP A 146 -8.06 -13.95 -14.13
CA ASP A 146 -6.63 -13.74 -13.92
C ASP A 146 -6.32 -12.31 -14.37
N LEU A 147 -6.42 -11.37 -13.43
CA LEU A 147 -5.98 -10.01 -13.66
C LEU A 147 -4.48 -10.08 -13.97
N PRO A 148 -4.01 -9.47 -15.08
CA PRO A 148 -2.60 -9.50 -15.43
C PRO A 148 -1.77 -8.97 -14.25
N LYS A 149 -0.87 -9.82 -13.75
CA LYS A 149 0.01 -9.59 -12.60
C LYS A 149 0.97 -8.40 -12.79
N ASP A 150 1.02 -7.84 -14.01
CA ASP A 150 1.92 -6.76 -14.43
C ASP A 150 1.20 -5.51 -14.97
N MET A 151 0.11 -5.07 -14.34
CA MET A 151 -0.28 -3.67 -14.51
C MET A 151 0.54 -2.80 -13.56
N THR A 152 1.52 -2.08 -14.10
CA THR A 152 2.27 -1.00 -13.44
C THR A 152 1.31 0.12 -12.99
N LYS A 153 0.53 -0.14 -11.95
CA LYS A 153 -0.47 0.78 -11.40
C LYS A 153 0.19 1.63 -10.34
N THR A 154 0.26 2.93 -10.62
CA THR A 154 0.06 3.93 -9.57
C THR A 154 -1.31 3.64 -8.94
N SER A 155 -1.29 2.90 -7.85
CA SER A 155 -2.50 2.43 -7.18
C SER A 155 -3.05 3.56 -6.33
N MET A 156 -4.29 4.01 -6.56
CA MET A 156 -4.89 5.00 -5.66
C MET A 156 -5.25 4.33 -4.33
N ASP A 157 -4.30 4.27 -3.41
CA ASP A 157 -4.44 3.68 -2.09
C ASP A 157 -3.63 4.42 -1.02
N TYR A 158 -4.01 4.15 0.23
CA TYR A 158 -3.31 4.64 1.39
C TYR A 158 -3.09 3.53 2.40
N ARG A 159 -1.96 3.61 3.10
CA ARG A 159 -1.55 2.70 4.16
C ARG A 159 -1.77 3.34 5.51
N ILE A 160 -2.51 2.65 6.35
CA ILE A 160 -2.83 3.10 7.70
C ILE A 160 -2.52 2.00 8.70
N THR A 161 -1.91 2.37 9.83
CA THR A 161 -1.75 1.50 10.99
C THR A 161 -2.63 2.02 12.12
N PHE A 162 -3.48 1.14 12.64
CA PHE A 162 -4.47 1.47 13.65
C PHE A 162 -4.74 0.29 14.57
N PHE A 163 -5.37 0.58 15.71
CA PHE A 163 -5.92 -0.41 16.60
C PHE A 163 -7.43 -0.44 16.41
N LEU A 164 -7.94 -1.61 16.04
CA LEU A 164 -9.38 -1.88 16.01
C LEU A 164 -9.80 -2.36 17.39
N ARG A 165 -10.68 -1.59 18.04
CA ARG A 165 -11.26 -1.92 19.33
C ARG A 165 -12.74 -2.26 19.14
N MET A 166 -13.14 -3.41 19.68
CA MET A 166 -14.50 -3.92 19.60
C MET A 166 -14.99 -4.23 21.00
N LYS A 167 -16.25 -3.89 21.26
CA LYS A 167 -16.96 -4.27 22.49
C LYS A 167 -18.31 -4.87 22.14
N TRP A 168 -18.61 -6.04 22.68
CA TRP A 168 -19.93 -6.68 22.59
C TRP A 168 -20.22 -7.44 23.88
N ASN A 169 -21.49 -7.78 24.12
CA ASN A 169 -21.89 -8.56 25.29
C ASN A 169 -22.14 -10.03 24.88
N ASP A 170 -21.50 -10.97 25.59
CA ASP A 170 -21.74 -12.41 25.48
C ASP A 170 -22.08 -12.98 26.86
N GLU A 171 -23.37 -13.19 27.14
CA GLU A 171 -23.86 -13.67 28.44
C GLU A 171 -23.26 -15.02 28.85
N ARG A 172 -22.83 -15.83 27.88
CA ARG A 172 -22.21 -17.14 28.14
C ARG A 172 -20.83 -17.01 28.78
N LEU A 173 -20.21 -15.84 28.69
CA LEU A 173 -18.91 -15.53 29.29
C LEU A 173 -19.02 -14.89 30.68
N ARG A 174 -20.23 -14.74 31.22
CA ARG A 174 -20.45 -14.22 32.57
C ARG A 174 -19.82 -15.14 33.61
N PHE A 175 -19.12 -14.54 34.57
CA PHE A 175 -18.54 -15.26 35.70
C PHE A 175 -18.89 -14.54 37.00
N LYS A 176 -19.04 -15.30 38.08
CA LYS A 176 -19.25 -14.74 39.42
C LYS A 176 -17.93 -14.17 39.93
N GLU A 177 -17.99 -13.10 40.71
CA GLU A 177 -16.81 -12.52 41.36
C GLU A 177 -16.01 -13.62 42.08
N LEU A 178 -14.77 -13.83 41.65
CA LEU A 178 -13.91 -14.91 42.13
C LEU A 178 -13.32 -14.54 43.50
N GLY A 179 -14.17 -14.43 44.53
CA GLY A 179 -13.79 -14.17 45.93
C GLY A 179 -12.97 -12.90 46.20
N SER A 180 -12.80 -12.06 45.18
CA SER A 180 -12.01 -10.84 45.13
C SER A 180 -12.73 -9.87 44.19
N PRO A 181 -12.59 -8.54 44.35
CA PRO A 181 -13.30 -7.53 43.55
C PRO A 181 -12.73 -7.40 42.12
N VAL A 182 -12.44 -8.53 41.48
CA VAL A 182 -11.95 -8.58 40.09
C VAL A 182 -13.18 -8.54 39.20
N THR A 183 -13.53 -7.33 38.77
CA THR A 183 -14.62 -7.07 37.82
C THR A 183 -14.23 -7.39 36.38
N MET A 184 -12.93 -7.39 36.06
CA MET A 184 -12.43 -7.58 34.70
C MET A 184 -11.23 -8.53 34.64
N LEU A 185 -11.33 -9.56 33.81
CA LEU A 185 -10.26 -10.51 33.51
C LEU A 185 -9.49 -10.06 32.27
N THR A 186 -8.18 -9.88 32.38
CA THR A 186 -7.30 -9.75 31.20
C THR A 186 -6.78 -11.14 30.84
N VAL A 187 -7.14 -11.62 29.64
CA VAL A 187 -6.92 -13.01 29.22
C VAL A 187 -5.87 -13.07 28.11
N SER A 188 -5.13 -14.18 28.03
CA SER A 188 -4.22 -14.45 26.92
C SER A 188 -4.96 -14.36 25.57
N PRO A 189 -4.36 -13.72 24.54
CA PRO A 189 -4.95 -13.64 23.20
C PRO A 189 -5.26 -14.99 22.55
N GLU A 190 -4.59 -16.07 22.98
CA GLU A 190 -4.84 -17.42 22.46
C GLU A 190 -6.30 -17.86 22.69
N VAL A 191 -6.93 -17.40 23.77
CA VAL A 191 -8.32 -17.69 24.09
C VAL A 191 -9.28 -17.06 23.07
N LEU A 192 -8.86 -16.02 22.34
CA LEU A 192 -9.67 -15.39 21.29
C LEU A 192 -10.03 -16.38 20.16
N HIS A 193 -9.24 -17.45 19.96
CA HIS A 193 -9.54 -18.51 19.00
C HIS A 193 -10.64 -19.47 19.48
N ASN A 194 -10.96 -19.44 20.78
CA ASN A 194 -11.93 -20.31 21.44
C ASN A 194 -13.24 -19.61 21.78
N ILE A 195 -13.32 -18.27 21.61
CA ILE A 195 -14.55 -17.51 21.76
C ILE A 195 -15.12 -17.07 20.42
N TRP A 196 -16.43 -16.89 20.35
CA TRP A 196 -17.09 -16.25 19.22
C TRP A 196 -16.61 -14.80 19.12
N LYS A 197 -16.45 -14.30 17.90
CA LYS A 197 -16.10 -12.90 17.60
C LYS A 197 -16.86 -12.44 16.36
N PRO A 198 -17.19 -11.14 16.25
CA PRO A 198 -17.84 -10.61 15.05
C PRO A 198 -16.92 -10.74 13.82
N ASP A 199 -17.53 -11.00 12.68
CA ASP A 199 -16.90 -11.24 11.37
C ASP A 199 -16.67 -9.93 10.60
N ILE A 200 -15.88 -9.04 11.21
CA ILE A 200 -15.53 -7.77 10.60
C ILE A 200 -14.60 -7.99 9.41
N PHE A 201 -14.95 -7.37 8.27
CA PHE A 201 -14.04 -7.18 7.15
C PHE A 201 -14.03 -5.72 6.68
N PHE A 202 -12.98 -5.37 5.94
CA PHE A 202 -12.81 -4.04 5.37
C PHE A 202 -13.19 -4.07 3.89
N SER A 203 -14.31 -3.47 3.51
CA SER A 203 -14.85 -3.61 2.15
C SER A 203 -13.97 -2.97 1.06
N ASN A 204 -13.15 -1.99 1.43
CA ASN A 204 -12.22 -1.31 0.53
C ASN A 204 -10.76 -1.74 0.75
N GLU A 205 -10.51 -2.88 1.37
CA GLU A 205 -9.17 -3.41 1.58
C GLU A 205 -8.57 -4.03 0.31
N LYS A 206 -7.28 -3.78 0.11
CA LYS A 206 -6.45 -4.47 -0.89
C LYS A 206 -5.46 -5.44 -0.25
N GLN A 207 -4.94 -5.05 0.91
CA GLN A 207 -4.02 -5.85 1.70
C GLN A 207 -4.06 -5.42 3.17
N ALA A 208 -4.23 -6.36 4.10
CA ALA A 208 -4.16 -6.10 5.53
C ALA A 208 -3.32 -7.17 6.24
N ASN A 209 -2.56 -6.71 7.25
CA ASN A 209 -1.68 -7.55 8.06
C ASN A 209 -1.93 -7.31 9.55
N PHE A 210 -1.94 -8.41 10.31
CA PHE A 210 -1.89 -8.37 11.77
C PHE A 210 -0.45 -8.24 12.25
N HIS A 211 -0.24 -7.53 13.36
CA HIS A 211 1.08 -7.40 13.98
C HIS A 211 1.31 -8.50 15.02
N SER A 212 2.41 -9.25 14.89
CA SER A 212 2.72 -10.41 15.75
C SER A 212 4.09 -10.36 16.44
N ILE A 213 4.80 -9.22 16.40
CA ILE A 213 6.13 -9.06 16.97
C ILE A 213 6.07 -8.14 18.20
N THR A 214 6.69 -8.49 19.34
CA THR A 214 7.36 -9.78 19.69
C THR A 214 6.37 -10.90 20.08
N ALA A 215 5.10 -10.55 20.29
CA ALA A 215 3.97 -11.45 20.48
C ALA A 215 2.76 -10.92 19.69
N GLU A 216 1.67 -11.69 19.63
CA GLU A 216 0.44 -11.22 18.98
C GLU A 216 -0.07 -9.92 19.64
N ASN A 217 -0.18 -8.85 18.86
CA ASN A 217 -0.63 -7.55 19.35
C ASN A 217 -2.16 -7.47 19.41
N LYS A 218 -2.71 -8.36 20.23
CA LYS A 218 -4.13 -8.50 20.54
C LYS A 218 -4.29 -8.41 22.07
N LEU A 219 -5.35 -7.76 22.52
CA LEU A 219 -5.75 -7.67 23.92
C LEU A 219 -7.18 -8.17 24.02
N LEU A 220 -7.42 -9.10 24.95
CA LEU A 220 -8.74 -9.60 25.30
C LEU A 220 -9.00 -9.29 26.78
N ARG A 221 -10.12 -8.62 27.05
CA ARG A 221 -10.63 -8.40 28.40
C ARG A 221 -12.08 -8.82 28.47
N ILE A 222 -12.45 -9.54 29.52
CA ILE A 222 -13.81 -10.02 29.74
C ILE A 222 -14.27 -9.48 31.10
N ASP A 223 -15.37 -8.76 31.08
CA ASP A 223 -16.05 -8.27 32.27
C ASP A 223 -16.94 -9.35 32.90
N HIS A 224 -17.15 -9.29 34.22
CA HIS A 224 -18.03 -10.21 34.94
C HIS A 224 -19.48 -10.22 34.42
N GLU A 225 -19.94 -9.12 33.83
CA GLU A 225 -21.26 -8.99 33.17
C GLU A 225 -21.33 -9.65 31.78
N GLY A 226 -20.20 -10.20 31.28
CA GLY A 226 -20.12 -10.84 29.97
C GLY A 226 -19.74 -9.86 28.85
N ASP A 227 -19.39 -8.62 29.18
CA ASP A 227 -18.86 -7.67 28.20
C ASP A 227 -17.45 -8.09 27.76
N VAL A 228 -17.31 -8.36 26.47
CA VAL A 228 -16.05 -8.70 25.84
C VAL A 228 -15.46 -7.47 25.18
N TYR A 229 -14.22 -7.15 25.53
CA TYR A 229 -13.45 -6.09 24.92
C TYR A 229 -12.22 -6.67 24.21
N VAL A 230 -12.13 -6.43 22.91
CA VAL A 230 -10.99 -6.84 22.07
C VAL A 230 -10.33 -5.61 21.47
N SER A 231 -9.00 -5.55 21.54
CA SER A 231 -8.20 -4.54 20.86
C SER A 231 -7.10 -5.22 20.06
N MET A 232 -7.01 -4.98 18.76
CA MET A 232 -5.99 -5.58 17.89
C MET A 232 -5.31 -4.54 17.02
N ARG A 233 -3.99 -4.67 16.84
CA ARG A 233 -3.21 -3.80 15.96
C ARG A 233 -3.17 -4.34 14.53
N LEU A 234 -3.54 -3.50 13.57
CA LEU A 234 -3.65 -3.80 12.15
C LEU A 234 -2.86 -2.77 11.34
N SER A 235 -2.25 -3.23 10.25
CA SER A 235 -1.83 -2.36 9.14
C SER A 235 -2.60 -2.75 7.90
N ALA A 236 -3.35 -1.81 7.33
CA ALA A 236 -4.15 -2.03 6.13
C ALA A 236 -3.78 -1.05 5.01
N THR A 237 -3.76 -1.56 3.79
CA THR A 237 -3.71 -0.82 2.53
C THR A 237 -5.12 -0.79 1.98
N LEU A 238 -5.70 0.41 1.96
CA LEU A 238 -7.10 0.62 1.63
C LEU A 238 -7.22 1.43 0.33
N ALA A 239 -8.17 1.06 -0.51
CA ALA A 239 -8.49 1.79 -1.72
C ALA A 239 -9.08 3.17 -1.37
N CYS A 240 -8.54 4.21 -2.00
CA CYS A 240 -9.05 5.58 -1.88
C CYS A 240 -9.10 6.20 -3.28
N HIS A 241 -10.31 6.48 -3.78
CA HIS A 241 -10.49 7.11 -5.08
C HIS A 241 -10.21 8.62 -4.99
N MET A 242 -8.96 9.00 -5.26
CA MET A 242 -8.50 10.38 -5.19
C MET A 242 -8.95 11.20 -6.42
N ARG A 243 -9.31 12.46 -6.17
CA ARG A 243 -9.76 13.44 -7.16
C ARG A 243 -8.66 14.49 -7.37
N LEU A 244 -7.93 14.40 -8.48
CA LEU A 244 -6.69 15.13 -8.72
C LEU A 244 -6.87 16.36 -9.62
N GLU A 245 -8.10 16.82 -9.87
CA GLU A 245 -8.38 17.95 -10.78
C GLU A 245 -7.66 19.22 -10.30
N ARG A 246 -7.58 19.43 -8.98
CA ARG A 246 -6.91 20.58 -8.35
C ARG A 246 -5.46 20.32 -7.95
N PHE A 247 -4.86 19.23 -8.42
CA PHE A 247 -3.49 18.86 -8.06
C PHE A 247 -2.48 19.97 -8.40
N PRO A 248 -1.54 20.33 -7.49
CA PRO A 248 -1.29 19.75 -6.16
C PRO A 248 -2.03 20.45 -4.99
N MET A 249 -2.93 21.40 -5.25
CA MET A 249 -3.74 22.12 -4.25
C MET A 249 -5.03 21.39 -3.89
N ASP A 250 -4.97 20.06 -3.83
CA ASP A 250 -6.10 19.17 -3.64
C ASP A 250 -6.29 18.75 -2.18
N VAL A 251 -7.54 18.41 -1.86
CA VAL A 251 -7.95 17.81 -0.59
C VAL A 251 -8.62 16.48 -0.91
N GLN A 252 -8.08 15.41 -0.32
CA GLN A 252 -8.57 14.05 -0.50
C GLN A 252 -9.37 13.59 0.71
N VAL A 253 -10.41 12.79 0.45
CA VAL A 253 -11.21 12.15 1.50
C VAL A 253 -11.06 10.65 1.34
N CYS A 254 -10.27 10.04 2.21
CA CYS A 254 -10.03 8.60 2.20
C CYS A 254 -10.76 7.93 3.36
N ASN A 255 -11.48 6.85 3.12
CA ASN A 255 -12.31 6.21 4.13
C ASN A 255 -11.84 4.79 4.48
N ILE A 256 -12.03 4.41 5.74
CA ILE A 256 -12.04 3.01 6.17
C ILE A 256 -13.50 2.60 6.20
N GLN A 257 -13.86 1.55 5.46
CA GLN A 257 -15.20 0.98 5.49
C GLN A 257 -15.17 -0.37 6.21
N ILE A 258 -15.97 -0.50 7.26
CA ILE A 258 -16.09 -1.70 8.09
C ILE A 258 -17.48 -2.27 7.91
N GLU A 259 -17.54 -3.56 7.63
CA GLU A 259 -18.78 -4.28 7.30
C GLU A 259 -18.75 -5.70 7.88
N SER A 260 -19.93 -6.27 8.14
CA SER A 260 -20.06 -7.68 8.56
C SER A 260 -20.11 -8.56 7.33
N PHE A 261 -19.35 -9.66 7.34
CA PHE A 261 -19.22 -10.52 6.17
C PHE A 261 -20.45 -11.42 5.95
N GLY A 262 -20.96 -12.02 7.02
CA GLY A 262 -21.99 -13.07 6.96
C GLY A 262 -23.23 -12.79 7.79
N TYR A 263 -23.20 -11.83 8.73
CA TYR A 263 -24.38 -11.49 9.54
C TYR A 263 -25.09 -10.24 9.00
N ASP A 264 -26.40 -10.37 8.78
CA ASP A 264 -27.24 -9.26 8.37
C ASP A 264 -27.52 -8.29 9.54
N MET A 265 -28.22 -7.19 9.26
CA MET A 265 -28.59 -6.21 10.29
C MET A 265 -29.58 -6.71 11.34
N ASN A 266 -30.27 -7.84 11.11
CA ASN A 266 -31.17 -8.43 12.11
C ASN A 266 -30.37 -9.18 13.17
N ASP A 267 -29.27 -9.83 12.76
CA ASP A 267 -28.37 -10.56 13.64
C ASP A 267 -27.37 -9.65 14.34
N LEU A 268 -26.74 -8.74 13.59
CA LEU A 268 -25.59 -8.00 14.06
C LEU A 268 -25.56 -6.56 13.52
N TYR A 269 -25.26 -5.62 14.41
CA TYR A 269 -25.23 -4.21 14.05
C TYR A 269 -24.05 -3.48 14.66
N PHE A 270 -23.37 -2.71 13.81
CA PHE A 270 -22.20 -1.94 14.19
C PHE A 270 -22.58 -0.54 14.62
N THR A 271 -22.00 -0.10 15.73
CA THR A 271 -22.14 1.26 16.24
C THR A 271 -20.77 1.81 16.57
N TRP A 272 -20.58 3.11 16.37
CA TRP A 272 -19.41 3.79 16.93
C TRP A 272 -19.51 3.86 18.45
N SER A 273 -18.39 3.68 19.13
CA SER A 273 -18.32 3.87 20.58
C SER A 273 -18.75 5.29 20.96
N SER A 274 -19.59 5.39 21.99
CA SER A 274 -20.15 6.65 22.49
C SER A 274 -19.11 7.57 23.12
N LEU A 275 -18.01 7.01 23.63
CA LEU A 275 -16.90 7.76 24.23
C LEU A 275 -16.06 8.47 23.15
N ALA A 276 -15.62 7.70 22.16
CA ALA A 276 -14.86 8.18 21.03
C ALA A 276 -15.02 7.19 19.87
N ALA A 277 -15.38 7.67 18.69
CA ALA A 277 -15.46 6.83 17.50
C ALA A 277 -14.08 6.58 16.88
N VAL A 278 -13.29 7.66 16.76
CA VAL A 278 -11.92 7.65 16.24
C VAL A 278 -11.02 8.44 17.17
N GLU A 279 -9.94 7.81 17.61
CA GLU A 279 -8.86 8.43 18.35
C GLU A 279 -7.63 8.56 17.45
N LEU A 280 -6.93 9.68 17.56
CA LEU A 280 -5.72 9.95 16.78
C LEU A 280 -4.52 10.04 17.70
N SER A 281 -3.40 9.45 17.30
CA SER A 281 -2.11 9.71 17.95
C SER A 281 -1.74 11.19 17.85
N ASN A 282 -1.14 11.75 18.90
CA ASN A 282 -0.73 13.17 18.95
C ASN A 282 0.37 13.54 17.94
N ARG A 283 1.03 12.55 17.32
CA ARG A 283 2.15 12.75 16.39
C ARG A 283 1.91 12.06 15.05
N ILE A 284 0.79 12.36 14.41
CA ILE A 284 0.54 11.91 13.04
C ILE A 284 1.13 12.93 12.07
N GLU A 285 2.27 12.59 11.49
CA GLU A 285 2.90 13.36 10.42
C GLU A 285 2.90 12.51 9.15
N LEU A 286 2.39 13.06 8.05
CA LEU A 286 2.54 12.46 6.73
C LEU A 286 3.51 13.32 5.91
N PRO A 287 4.41 12.71 5.12
CA PRO A 287 5.44 13.47 4.39
C PRO A 287 4.87 14.34 3.27
N GLN A 288 3.73 13.98 2.70
CA GLN A 288 3.12 14.69 1.55
C GLN A 288 1.76 15.32 1.87
N PHE A 289 1.17 14.97 3.01
CA PHE A 289 -0.19 15.36 3.37
C PHE A 289 -0.25 15.85 4.82
N VAL A 290 -1.29 16.61 5.12
CA VAL A 290 -1.65 17.01 6.47
C VAL A 290 -3.04 16.49 6.74
N LEU A 291 -3.20 15.72 7.81
CA LEU A 291 -4.50 15.33 8.31
C LEU A 291 -5.22 16.56 8.86
N LYS A 292 -6.27 17.02 8.17
CA LYS A 292 -7.09 18.16 8.61
C LYS A 292 -8.15 17.78 9.62
N GLY A 293 -8.58 16.51 9.60
CA GLY A 293 -9.57 15.98 10.52
C GLY A 293 -10.18 14.69 9.99
N TYR A 294 -11.22 14.21 10.68
CA TYR A 294 -11.97 13.02 10.31
C TYR A 294 -13.47 13.26 10.46
N ARG A 295 -14.28 12.41 9.81
CA ARG A 295 -15.73 12.33 9.97
C ARG A 295 -16.13 10.87 10.05
N THR A 296 -17.11 10.54 10.88
CA THR A 296 -17.68 9.20 10.93
C THR A 296 -19.06 9.21 10.30
N ALA A 297 -19.45 8.08 9.69
CA ALA A 297 -20.79 7.87 9.21
C ALA A 297 -21.20 6.40 9.40
N ASN A 298 -22.51 6.19 9.42
CA ASN A 298 -23.12 4.86 9.37
C ASN A 298 -23.71 4.68 7.97
N CYS A 299 -23.59 3.48 7.44
CA CYS A 299 -24.05 3.09 6.11
C CYS A 299 -24.79 1.75 6.20
N MET A 300 -25.55 1.46 5.15
CA MET A 300 -26.18 0.16 4.94
C MET A 300 -25.79 -0.33 3.56
N LYS A 301 -25.42 -1.60 3.47
CA LYS A 301 -25.09 -2.27 2.22
C LYS A 301 -26.19 -3.26 1.89
N ILE A 302 -26.68 -3.20 0.67
CA ILE A 302 -27.75 -4.07 0.18
C ILE A 302 -27.10 -5.02 -0.82
N TYR A 303 -27.13 -6.31 -0.51
CA TYR A 303 -26.77 -7.38 -1.44
C TYR A 303 -27.96 -8.31 -1.62
N ASP A 304 -27.86 -9.21 -2.59
CA ASP A 304 -28.90 -10.22 -2.84
C ASP A 304 -29.11 -11.15 -1.62
N THR A 305 -28.08 -11.30 -0.78
CA THR A 305 -28.11 -12.10 0.46
C THR A 305 -28.74 -11.38 1.65
N GLY A 306 -28.98 -10.07 1.58
CA GLY A 306 -29.58 -9.30 2.66
C GLY A 306 -29.02 -7.90 2.84
N ASN A 307 -29.45 -7.25 3.92
CA ASN A 307 -28.97 -5.91 4.29
C ASN A 307 -27.93 -6.01 5.40
N PHE A 308 -26.74 -5.47 5.15
CA PHE A 308 -25.59 -5.55 6.04
C PHE A 308 -25.27 -4.20 6.66
N THR A 309 -24.86 -4.26 7.93
CA THR A 309 -24.42 -3.08 8.68
C THR A 309 -23.06 -2.60 8.16
N CYS A 310 -22.93 -1.30 7.97
CA CYS A 310 -21.69 -0.68 7.51
C CYS A 310 -21.40 0.57 8.35
N ILE A 311 -20.14 0.77 8.72
CA ILE A 311 -19.68 2.02 9.32
C ILE A 311 -18.44 2.50 8.59
N GLU A 312 -18.27 3.81 8.48
CA GLU A 312 -17.14 4.39 7.79
C GLU A 312 -16.49 5.55 8.57
N ALA A 313 -15.16 5.56 8.58
CA ALA A 313 -14.35 6.65 9.09
C ALA A 313 -13.65 7.32 7.91
N ARG A 314 -14.00 8.58 7.63
CA ARG A 314 -13.51 9.39 6.51
C ARG A 314 -12.44 10.35 7.00
N PHE A 315 -11.21 10.21 6.51
CA PHE A 315 -10.07 11.07 6.83
C PHE A 315 -9.90 12.15 5.76
N ILE A 316 -9.78 13.40 6.18
CA ILE A 316 -9.61 14.57 5.30
C ILE A 316 -8.13 14.92 5.25
N LEU A 317 -7.51 14.68 4.09
CA LEU A 317 -6.08 14.81 3.87
C LEU A 317 -5.83 15.96 2.87
N ALA A 318 -5.11 16.98 3.31
CA ALA A 318 -4.72 18.11 2.45
C ALA A 318 -3.26 17.96 2.02
N ARG A 319 -2.95 18.11 0.72
CA ARG A 319 -1.58 17.96 0.23
C ARG A 319 -0.70 19.14 0.65
N GLN A 320 0.58 18.86 0.92
CA GLN A 320 1.59 19.88 1.14
C GLN A 320 2.20 20.35 -0.20
N MET A 321 2.23 21.66 -0.41
CA MET A 321 2.66 22.27 -1.68
C MET A 321 4.17 22.48 -1.81
N GLY A 322 4.91 22.49 -0.70
CA GLY A 322 6.31 22.95 -0.67
C GLY A 322 7.23 22.23 -1.67
N TYR A 323 7.08 20.91 -1.77
CA TYR A 323 7.83 20.09 -2.74
C TYR A 323 7.58 20.54 -4.20
N TYR A 324 6.30 20.71 -4.58
CA TYR A 324 5.94 21.11 -5.95
C TYR A 324 6.36 22.55 -6.27
N MET A 325 6.43 23.43 -5.27
CA MET A 325 6.95 24.78 -5.48
C MET A 325 8.41 24.75 -5.94
N ILE A 326 9.25 23.96 -5.28
CA ILE A 326 10.70 23.91 -5.53
C ILE A 326 11.03 23.09 -6.78
N GLU A 327 10.35 21.97 -7.01
CA GLU A 327 10.66 21.03 -8.10
C GLU A 327 9.93 21.35 -9.41
N CYS A 328 8.77 22.00 -9.34
CA CYS A 328 7.94 22.27 -10.52
C CYS A 328 7.78 23.77 -10.80
N PHE A 329 7.13 24.50 -9.90
CA PHE A 329 6.68 25.87 -10.19
C PHE A 329 7.85 26.86 -10.36
N ILE A 330 8.82 26.84 -9.45
CA ILE A 330 9.98 27.75 -9.52
C ILE A 330 10.84 27.46 -10.77
N PRO A 331 11.27 26.22 -11.06
CA PRO A 331 12.10 25.95 -12.24
C PRO A 331 11.37 26.22 -13.55
N SER A 332 10.07 25.90 -13.66
CA SER A 332 9.30 26.18 -14.87
C SER A 332 9.14 27.68 -15.13
N ALA A 333 8.92 28.47 -14.09
CA ALA A 333 8.90 29.93 -14.19
C ALA A 333 10.27 30.50 -14.62
N LEU A 334 11.36 29.99 -14.06
CA LEU A 334 12.72 30.38 -14.46
C LEU A 334 13.03 30.03 -15.92
N ILE A 335 12.57 28.87 -16.42
CA ILE A 335 12.73 28.48 -17.83
C ILE A 335 11.98 29.45 -18.75
N VAL A 336 10.78 29.89 -18.36
CA VAL A 336 10.03 30.92 -19.13
C VAL A 336 10.80 32.24 -19.14
N ILE A 337 11.33 32.70 -18.00
CA ILE A 337 12.14 33.93 -17.93
C ILE A 337 13.41 33.79 -18.77
N LEU A 338 14.07 32.63 -18.74
CA LEU A 338 15.24 32.35 -19.59
C LEU A 338 14.90 32.45 -21.07
N SER A 339 13.71 32.03 -21.49
CA SER A 339 13.27 32.20 -22.89
C SER A 339 13.21 33.67 -23.32
N TRP A 340 12.88 34.59 -22.40
CA TRP A 340 12.81 36.03 -22.69
C TRP A 340 14.20 36.68 -22.82
N VAL A 341 15.26 36.05 -22.32
CA VAL A 341 16.64 36.54 -22.51
C VAL A 341 17.00 36.58 -23.99
N SER A 342 16.38 35.72 -24.82
CA SER A 342 16.58 35.74 -26.28
C SER A 342 16.23 37.08 -26.93
N PHE A 343 15.30 37.85 -26.35
CA PHE A 343 14.88 39.14 -26.88
C PHE A 343 15.98 40.21 -26.76
N TRP A 344 16.87 40.06 -25.78
CA TRP A 344 17.97 41.00 -25.53
C TRP A 344 19.23 40.73 -26.36
N ILE A 345 19.39 39.50 -26.85
CA ILE A 345 20.55 39.11 -27.69
C ILE A 345 20.40 39.78 -29.06
N SER A 346 21.47 40.14 -29.77
CA SER A 346 21.31 40.72 -31.13
C SER A 346 20.67 39.74 -32.11
N ILE A 347 19.92 40.24 -33.09
CA ILE A 347 19.26 39.41 -34.12
C ILE A 347 20.27 38.71 -35.04
N ASP A 348 21.48 39.27 -35.16
CA ASP A 348 22.56 38.73 -35.98
C ASP A 348 23.24 37.51 -35.36
N ALA A 349 23.12 37.33 -34.04
CA ALA A 349 23.65 36.19 -33.30
C ALA A 349 22.73 34.96 -33.39
N VAL A 350 22.49 34.49 -34.63
CA VAL A 350 21.58 33.38 -34.94
C VAL A 350 21.86 32.11 -34.13
N PRO A 351 23.10 31.61 -34.01
CA PRO A 351 23.38 30.37 -33.29
C PRO A 351 23.01 30.44 -31.80
N ALA A 352 23.22 31.60 -31.16
CA ALA A 352 22.92 31.79 -29.75
C ALA A 352 21.42 31.77 -29.47
N ARG A 353 20.62 32.50 -30.28
CA ARG A 353 19.16 32.56 -30.12
C ARG A 353 18.48 31.23 -30.42
N VAL A 354 18.86 30.54 -31.50
CA VAL A 354 18.31 29.22 -31.85
C VAL A 354 18.64 28.18 -30.77
N SER A 355 19.89 28.16 -30.30
CA SER A 355 20.32 27.23 -29.25
C SER A 355 19.53 27.43 -27.96
N LEU A 356 19.37 28.68 -27.52
CA LEU A 356 18.59 29.01 -26.32
C LEU A 356 17.11 28.63 -26.49
N GLY A 357 16.50 28.93 -27.64
CA GLY A 357 15.11 28.60 -27.93
C GLY A 357 14.83 27.09 -27.93
N ILE A 358 15.64 26.30 -28.62
CA ILE A 358 15.46 24.84 -28.65
C ILE A 358 15.73 24.23 -27.26
N THR A 359 16.78 24.68 -26.57
CA THR A 359 17.15 24.16 -25.25
C THR A 359 16.05 24.43 -24.23
N THR A 360 15.46 25.63 -24.22
CA THR A 360 14.34 25.95 -23.31
C THR A 360 13.09 25.11 -23.59
N VAL A 361 12.70 24.91 -24.86
CA VAL A 361 11.58 24.02 -25.24
C VAL A 361 11.84 22.57 -24.79
N LEU A 362 13.05 22.06 -25.03
CA LEU A 362 13.43 20.71 -24.62
C LEU A 362 13.40 20.56 -23.09
N THR A 363 13.88 21.57 -22.37
CA THR A 363 13.98 21.56 -20.91
C THR A 363 12.59 21.54 -20.27
N ILE A 364 11.67 22.42 -20.70
CA ILE A 364 10.30 22.44 -20.16
C ILE A 364 9.52 21.17 -20.51
N THR A 365 9.74 20.60 -21.70
CA THR A 365 9.12 19.34 -22.13
C THR A 365 9.65 18.16 -21.31
N SER A 366 10.96 18.11 -21.06
CA SER A 366 11.61 17.12 -20.22
C SER A 366 11.11 17.19 -18.77
N GLN A 367 11.01 18.41 -18.21
CA GLN A 367 10.46 18.62 -16.87
C GLN A 367 9.01 18.11 -16.76
N ARG A 368 8.16 18.42 -17.75
CA ARG A 368 6.77 17.91 -17.80
C ARG A 368 6.73 16.38 -17.81
N ALA A 369 7.58 15.74 -18.60
CA ALA A 369 7.65 14.28 -18.67
C ALA A 369 8.10 13.68 -17.33
N SER A 370 9.09 14.28 -16.68
CA SER A 370 9.58 13.87 -15.35
C SER A 370 8.45 13.91 -14.31
N ILE A 371 7.73 15.03 -14.23
CA ILE A 371 6.62 15.21 -13.28
C ILE A 371 5.49 14.22 -13.59
N SER A 372 5.11 14.07 -14.86
CA SER A 372 4.04 13.15 -15.26
C SER A 372 4.38 11.68 -15.00
N SER A 373 5.67 11.31 -14.95
CA SER A 373 6.09 9.95 -14.64
C SER A 373 5.90 9.59 -13.16
N SER A 374 5.94 10.59 -12.27
CA SER A 374 5.80 10.41 -10.82
C SER A 374 4.35 10.44 -10.34
N LEU A 375 3.40 10.82 -11.21
CA LEU A 375 1.99 10.97 -10.89
C LEU A 375 1.15 9.85 -11.53
N PRO A 376 -0.01 9.50 -10.93
CA PRO A 376 -0.94 8.59 -11.57
C PRO A 376 -1.43 9.14 -12.90
N LYS A 377 -1.49 8.25 -13.89
CA LYS A 377 -2.06 8.57 -15.21
C LYS A 377 -3.58 8.62 -15.07
N VAL A 378 -4.11 9.82 -14.88
CA VAL A 378 -5.54 10.11 -14.92
C VAL A 378 -5.91 10.67 -16.30
N SER A 379 -7.15 10.40 -16.74
CA SER A 379 -7.65 10.82 -18.06
C SER A 379 -8.11 12.28 -18.11
N TYR A 380 -8.37 12.89 -16.96
CA TYR A 380 -8.82 14.28 -16.86
C TYR A 380 -7.65 15.26 -16.67
N ILE A 381 -7.91 16.53 -16.98
CA ILE A 381 -6.93 17.63 -16.89
C ILE A 381 -6.74 18.01 -15.42
N LYS A 382 -5.48 18.11 -14.99
CA LYS A 382 -5.09 18.60 -13.65
C LYS A 382 -4.69 20.07 -13.72
N ALA A 383 -4.84 20.82 -12.63
CA ALA A 383 -4.38 22.21 -12.54
C ALA A 383 -2.89 22.36 -12.90
N LEU A 384 -2.05 21.40 -12.51
CA LEU A 384 -0.65 21.33 -12.91
C LEU A 384 -0.44 21.20 -14.43
N ASP A 385 -1.30 20.43 -15.13
CA ASP A 385 -1.17 20.27 -16.58
C ASP A 385 -1.45 21.61 -17.28
N ILE A 386 -2.42 22.38 -16.78
CA ILE A 386 -2.74 23.72 -17.28
C ILE A 386 -1.53 24.66 -17.12
N TRP A 387 -0.90 24.68 -15.93
CA TRP A 387 0.31 25.45 -15.69
C TRP A 387 1.43 25.10 -16.68
N MET A 388 1.72 23.80 -16.83
CA MET A 388 2.79 23.35 -17.73
C MET A 388 2.49 23.65 -19.20
N VAL A 389 1.23 23.53 -19.64
CA VAL A 389 0.82 23.91 -21.01
C VAL A 389 1.03 25.40 -21.26
N ILE A 390 0.67 26.26 -20.30
CA ILE A 390 0.88 27.71 -20.40
C ILE A 390 2.38 28.01 -20.49
N CYS A 391 3.22 27.43 -19.62
CA CYS A 391 4.67 27.62 -19.69
C CYS A 391 5.26 27.19 -21.05
N ILE A 392 4.84 26.02 -21.57
CA ILE A 392 5.27 25.53 -22.89
C ILE A 392 4.84 26.49 -23.99
N ALA A 393 3.61 27.01 -23.94
CA ALA A 393 3.10 27.95 -24.93
C ALA A 393 3.92 29.26 -24.96
N TYR A 394 4.29 29.80 -23.80
CA TYR A 394 5.16 30.99 -23.72
C TYR A 394 6.56 30.76 -24.29
N VAL A 395 7.19 29.63 -23.93
CA VAL A 395 8.52 29.28 -24.45
C VAL A 395 8.46 29.07 -25.97
N PHE A 396 7.42 28.40 -26.47
CA PHE A 396 7.22 28.21 -27.90
C PHE A 396 6.96 29.53 -28.64
N ALA A 397 6.19 30.44 -28.05
CA ALA A 397 5.95 31.78 -28.60
C ALA A 397 7.24 32.59 -28.73
N ALA A 398 8.19 32.48 -27.79
CA ALA A 398 9.50 33.11 -27.89
C ALA A 398 10.33 32.58 -29.08
N VAL A 399 10.24 31.28 -29.38
CA VAL A 399 10.88 30.70 -30.56
C VAL A 399 10.23 31.19 -31.85
N LEU A 400 8.90 31.27 -31.89
CA LEU A 400 8.16 31.80 -33.04
C LEU A 400 8.46 33.29 -33.29
N GLU A 401 8.52 34.09 -32.23
CA GLU A 401 8.91 35.50 -32.32
C GLU A 401 10.25 35.63 -33.03
N TYR A 402 11.25 34.87 -32.60
CA TYR A 402 12.57 34.93 -33.21
C TYR A 402 12.57 34.48 -34.67
N ALA A 403 11.80 33.42 -35.01
CA ALA A 403 11.65 32.98 -36.39
C ALA A 403 11.07 34.09 -37.29
N CYS A 404 10.04 34.78 -36.81
CA CYS A 404 9.43 35.94 -37.49
C CYS A 404 10.42 37.10 -37.60
N ALA A 405 11.09 37.47 -36.51
CA ALA A 405 12.06 38.56 -36.49
C ALA A 405 13.21 38.31 -37.49
N ASN A 406 13.78 37.11 -37.50
CA ASN A 406 14.85 36.72 -38.42
C ASN A 406 14.37 36.72 -39.89
N PHE A 407 13.13 36.29 -40.17
CA PHE A 407 12.56 36.36 -41.51
C PHE A 407 12.45 37.81 -42.02
N ILE A 408 11.88 38.71 -41.20
CA ILE A 408 11.73 40.13 -41.54
C ILE A 408 13.09 40.81 -41.70
N SER A 409 14.05 40.54 -40.80
CA SER A 409 15.41 41.10 -40.88
C SER A 409 16.14 40.68 -42.17
N ARG A 410 15.99 39.41 -42.58
CA ARG A 410 16.56 38.92 -43.85
C ARG A 410 15.93 39.59 -45.07
N GLN A 411 14.61 39.79 -45.07
CA GLN A 411 13.95 40.52 -46.17
C GLN A 411 14.45 41.96 -46.28
N HIS A 412 14.58 42.67 -45.14
CA HIS A 412 15.08 44.05 -45.14
C HIS A 412 16.54 44.15 -45.61
N LYS A 413 17.42 43.22 -45.18
CA LYS A 413 18.81 43.15 -45.67
C LYS A 413 18.87 42.88 -47.17
N GLY A 414 18.03 41.98 -47.69
CA GLY A 414 17.94 41.71 -49.13
C GLY A 414 17.51 42.94 -49.94
N ILE A 415 16.53 43.71 -49.45
CA ILE A 415 16.10 44.98 -50.08
C ILE A 415 17.22 46.03 -50.07
N LEU A 416 17.94 46.17 -48.93
CA LEU A 416 19.06 47.10 -48.82
C LEU A 416 20.25 46.72 -49.72
N GLU A 417 20.54 45.43 -49.90
CA GLU A 417 21.57 44.96 -50.82
C GLU A 417 21.19 45.22 -52.29
N VAL A 418 19.92 45.04 -52.66
CA VAL A 418 19.41 45.40 -54.00
C VAL A 418 19.53 46.92 -54.24
N SER A 419 19.20 47.74 -53.25
CA SER A 419 19.32 49.21 -53.35
C SER A 419 20.77 49.72 -53.41
N ARG A 420 21.73 49.00 -52.84
CA ARG A 420 23.18 49.34 -52.88
C ARG A 420 23.93 48.73 -54.07
N SER A 421 23.27 47.89 -54.86
CA SER A 421 23.89 47.25 -56.01
C SER A 421 24.25 48.29 -57.10
N PRO A 422 25.50 48.36 -57.56
CA PRO A 422 25.96 49.36 -58.56
C PRO A 422 25.26 49.23 -59.92
N TYR A 423 24.47 48.18 -60.15
CA TYR A 423 23.65 48.00 -61.34
C TYR A 423 22.38 48.87 -61.35
N PHE A 424 21.83 49.26 -60.19
CA PHE A 424 20.65 50.13 -60.11
C PHE A 424 21.01 51.62 -60.28
N LEU A 425 22.22 52.03 -59.85
CA LEU A 425 22.75 53.38 -60.10
C LEU A 425 23.15 53.65 -61.56
N ARG A 426 23.37 52.59 -62.37
CA ARG A 426 23.66 52.72 -63.80
C ARG A 426 22.43 52.97 -64.68
N THR A 427 21.22 52.63 -64.22
CA THR A 427 19.98 52.86 -64.99
C THR A 427 19.43 54.28 -64.84
N CYS A 428 19.76 54.98 -63.74
CA CYS A 428 19.41 56.41 -63.59
C CYS A 428 20.40 57.37 -64.27
N THR A 429 21.60 56.91 -64.63
CA THR A 429 22.66 57.76 -65.22
C THR A 429 22.79 57.65 -66.75
N THR A 430 22.04 56.77 -67.41
CA THR A 430 22.17 56.51 -68.86
C THR A 430 21.07 57.13 -69.74
N ARG A 431 20.24 58.06 -69.23
CA ARG A 431 19.22 58.74 -70.05
C ARG A 431 19.29 60.28 -70.10
N CYS A 432 20.48 60.85 -69.90
CA CYS A 432 20.72 62.27 -70.17
C CYS A 432 21.79 62.45 -71.25
N MET A 433 21.35 62.57 -72.52
CA MET A 433 21.78 63.60 -73.48
C MET A 433 21.17 63.31 -74.87
N PRO A 434 21.10 64.29 -75.80
CA PRO A 434 21.24 65.74 -75.67
C PRO A 434 20.07 66.50 -76.34
N THR A 435 20.16 67.84 -76.32
CA THR A 435 19.46 68.86 -77.14
C THR A 435 18.46 69.76 -76.41
N PHE A 436 18.61 71.06 -76.71
CA PHE A 436 17.80 72.23 -76.32
C PHE A 436 18.02 72.81 -74.91
N CYS A 437 18.92 73.79 -74.81
CA CYS A 437 18.49 75.14 -74.45
C CYS A 437 19.50 76.18 -74.96
N ASN A 438 19.10 76.94 -75.98
CA ASN A 438 19.78 78.11 -76.52
C ASN A 438 18.87 79.30 -76.21
N ARG A 439 19.24 80.16 -75.25
CA ARG A 439 18.96 81.61 -75.22
C ARG A 439 19.55 82.26 -73.98
#